data_AF-A0A376YAY4-F1
#
_entry.id   AF-A0A376YAY4-F1
#
_cell.length_a   1.000
_cell.length_b   1.000
_cell.length_c   1.000
_cell.angle_alpha   90.00
_cell.angle_beta   90.00
_cell.angle_gamma   90.00
#
_symmetry.space_group_name_H-M   'P 1'
#
loop_
_entity.id
_entity.type
_entity.pdbx_description
1 polymer ?
#
loop_
_entity_poly.entity_id
_entity_poly.type
_entity_poly.pdbx_seq_one_letter_code
_entity_poly.pdbx_strand_id
1 'polypeptide(L)'
;MMYHIPGVLSPQDVARFREQLEQAEWVDGRVTTGAQGAQVKNNQQVDTRSTLYAALQNEVLNAVNQHALFFAAALPRTLSTPLF
;
A
#
# COMPACT_ATOMS: atom_id res chain seq x y z
N MET A 1 -10.80 -13.40 -11.47
CA MET A 1 -11.88 -12.47 -11.06
C MET A 1 -11.32 -11.60 -9.95
N MET A 2 -11.44 -10.27 -10.05
CA MET A 2 -10.94 -9.31 -9.06
C MET A 2 -12.13 -8.50 -8.54
N TYR A 3 -12.19 -8.26 -7.23
CA TYR A 3 -13.31 -7.59 -6.57
C TYR A 3 -12.93 -6.14 -6.24
N HIS A 4 -13.77 -5.18 -6.59
CA HIS A 4 -13.53 -3.78 -6.25
C HIS A 4 -14.16 -3.44 -4.90
N ILE A 5 -13.38 -2.81 -4.03
CA ILE A 5 -13.83 -2.28 -2.74
C ILE A 5 -13.72 -0.74 -2.82
N PRO A 6 -14.81 -0.03 -3.18
CA PRO A 6 -14.77 1.42 -3.32
C PRO A 6 -14.74 2.09 -1.94
N GLY A 7 -14.13 3.28 -1.86
CA GLY A 7 -14.22 4.12 -0.65
C GLY A 7 -13.48 3.57 0.57
N VAL A 8 -12.45 2.74 0.38
CA VAL A 8 -11.55 2.31 1.47
C VAL A 8 -10.92 3.53 2.14
N LEU A 9 -10.42 4.48 1.35
CA LEU A 9 -9.96 5.78 1.82
C LEU A 9 -10.92 6.87 1.35
N SER A 10 -11.13 7.89 2.19
CA SER A 10 -11.88 9.08 1.77
C SER A 10 -11.09 9.91 0.75
N PRO A 11 -11.75 10.77 -0.04
CA PRO A 11 -11.03 11.71 -0.91
C PRO A 11 -10.01 12.58 -0.17
N GLN A 12 -10.31 12.98 1.07
CA GLN A 12 -9.41 13.75 1.92
C GLN A 12 -8.19 12.94 2.36
N ASP A 13 -8.38 11.66 2.72
CA ASP A 13 -7.27 10.76 3.03
C ASP A 13 -6.37 10.59 1.81
N VAL A 14 -6.94 10.36 0.63
CA VAL A 14 -6.18 10.20 -0.62
C VAL A 14 -5.35 11.46 -0.94
N ALA A 15 -5.92 12.65 -0.75
CA ALA A 15 -5.19 13.91 -0.95
C ALA A 15 -3.99 14.02 0.00
N ARG A 16 -4.19 13.77 1.30
CA ARG A 16 -3.12 13.78 2.31
C ARG A 16 -2.04 12.74 2.01
N PHE A 17 -2.43 11.52 1.63
CA PHE A 17 -1.47 10.48 1.25
C PHE A 17 -0.60 10.94 0.08
N ARG A 18 -1.21 11.55 -0.93
CA ARG A 18 -0.48 12.07 -2.10
C ARG A 18 0.54 13.12 -1.70
N GLU A 19 0.15 14.11 -0.91
CA GLU A 19 1.07 15.17 -0.43
C GLU A 19 2.26 14.59 0.34
N GLN A 20 2.03 13.59 1.18
CA GLN A 20 3.11 12.94 1.94
C GLN A 20 4.02 12.09 1.03
N LEU A 21 3.44 11.35 0.10
CA LEU A 21 4.17 10.51 -0.86
C LEU A 21 4.99 11.33 -1.84
N GLU A 22 4.54 12.53 -2.22
CA GLU A 22 5.30 13.47 -3.05
C GLU A 22 6.59 13.95 -2.39
N GLN A 23 6.63 13.96 -1.05
CA GLN A 23 7.80 14.36 -0.25
C GLN A 23 8.67 13.17 0.19
N ALA A 24 8.24 11.95 -0.12
CA ALA A 24 8.93 10.73 0.29
C ALA A 24 10.19 10.46 -0.54
N GLU A 25 11.13 9.70 0.03
CA GLU A 25 12.26 9.19 -0.74
C GLU A 25 11.82 7.98 -1.58
N TRP A 26 11.88 8.14 -2.90
CA TRP A 26 11.57 7.10 -3.88
C TRP A 26 12.86 6.42 -4.35
N VAL A 27 12.97 5.12 -4.05
CA VAL A 27 14.10 4.27 -4.42
C VAL A 27 13.73 3.31 -5.54
N ASP A 28 14.72 2.63 -6.09
CA ASP A 28 14.50 1.59 -7.10
C ASP A 28 13.68 0.43 -6.52
N GLY A 29 12.53 0.11 -7.11
CA GLY A 29 11.62 -0.91 -6.61
C GLY A 29 12.20 -2.33 -6.60
N ARG A 30 13.32 -2.59 -7.28
CA ARG A 30 14.03 -3.88 -7.22
C ARG A 30 14.54 -4.20 -5.81
N VAL A 31 14.72 -3.20 -4.94
CA VAL A 31 15.15 -3.40 -3.54
C VAL A 31 14.15 -4.21 -2.72
N THR A 32 12.89 -4.33 -3.15
CA THR A 32 11.84 -5.04 -2.40
C THR A 32 11.45 -6.39 -3.01
N THR A 33 12.24 -6.89 -3.95
CA THR A 33 11.92 -8.09 -4.71
C THR A 33 13.14 -9.04 -4.74
N GLY A 34 12.89 -10.34 -4.68
CA GLY A 34 13.95 -11.35 -4.81
C GLY A 34 14.62 -11.34 -6.19
N ALA A 35 15.75 -12.05 -6.33
CA ALA A 35 16.62 -11.99 -7.52
C ALA A 35 15.91 -12.20 -8.86
N GLN A 36 14.90 -13.08 -8.94
CA GLN A 36 14.14 -13.31 -10.17
C GLN A 36 13.25 -12.13 -10.57
N GLY A 37 12.54 -11.53 -9.61
CA GLY A 37 11.71 -10.36 -9.90
C GLY A 37 12.54 -9.14 -10.24
N ALA A 38 13.76 -9.02 -9.70
CA ALA A 38 14.64 -7.88 -9.95
C ALA A 38 15.06 -7.75 -11.42
N GLN A 39 15.00 -8.84 -12.18
CA GLN A 39 15.30 -8.87 -13.62
C GLN A 39 14.23 -8.14 -14.46
N VAL A 40 13.00 -8.05 -13.96
CA VAL A 40 11.85 -7.54 -14.71
C VAL A 40 11.13 -6.37 -14.04
N LYS A 41 11.43 -6.10 -12.76
CA LYS A 41 10.80 -5.01 -12.00
C LYS A 41 11.42 -3.67 -12.38
N ASN A 42 10.59 -2.80 -12.94
CA ASN A 42 10.95 -1.45 -13.37
C ASN A 42 9.92 -0.45 -12.85
N ASN A 43 10.01 -0.13 -11.56
CA ASN A 43 9.21 0.89 -10.90
C ASN A 43 10.03 1.55 -9.79
N GLN A 44 9.50 2.63 -9.23
CA GLN A 44 10.00 3.19 -7.99
C GLN A 44 9.17 2.66 -6.82
N GLN A 45 9.74 2.71 -5.62
CA GLN A 45 9.04 2.40 -4.39
C GLN A 45 9.50 3.37 -3.31
N VAL A 46 8.60 3.77 -2.40
CA VAL A 46 9.00 4.52 -1.21
C VAL A 46 9.96 3.67 -0.36
N ASP A 47 11.00 4.29 0.22
CA ASP A 47 11.93 3.58 1.10
C ASP A 47 11.17 2.93 2.26
N THR A 48 11.21 1.59 2.29
CA THR A 48 10.50 0.76 3.26
C THR A 48 11.04 0.88 4.67
N ARG A 49 12.20 1.52 4.84
CA ARG A 49 12.79 1.82 6.16
C ARG A 49 12.32 3.15 6.72
N SER A 50 11.61 3.96 5.94
CA SER A 50 11.11 5.26 6.40
C SER A 50 9.96 5.10 7.40
N THR A 51 9.88 6.01 8.36
CA THR A 51 8.75 6.07 9.31
C THR A 51 7.43 6.40 8.61
N LEU A 52 7.49 7.21 7.55
CA LEU A 52 6.34 7.54 6.71
C LEU A 52 5.74 6.29 6.07
N TYR A 53 6.58 5.40 5.51
CA TYR A 53 6.12 4.17 4.89
C TYR A 53 5.31 3.30 5.86
N ALA A 54 5.84 3.08 7.06
CA ALA A 54 5.14 2.31 8.09
C ALA A 54 3.82 2.97 8.54
N ALA A 55 3.80 4.31 8.66
CA ALA A 55 2.60 5.05 9.02
C ALA A 55 1.48 4.88 7.97
N LEU A 56 1.80 5.14 6.69
CA LEU A 56 0.85 5.01 5.59
C LEU A 56 0.34 3.57 5.43
N GLN A 57 1.20 2.57 5.61
CA GLN A 57 0.80 1.16 5.59
C GLN A 57 -0.25 0.86 6.66
N ASN A 58 0.00 1.28 7.91
CA ASN A 58 -0.90 1.04 9.03
C ASN A 58 -2.26 1.71 8.82
N GLU A 59 -2.27 2.92 8.28
CA GLU A 59 -3.52 3.65 7.98
C GLU A 59 -4.38 2.92 6.94
N VAL A 60 -3.78 2.46 5.83
CA VAL A 60 -4.50 1.66 4.82
C VAL A 60 -5.00 0.34 5.39
N LEU A 61 -4.16 -0.36 6.16
CA LEU A 61 -4.55 -1.62 6.78
C LEU A 61 -5.72 -1.44 7.75
N ASN A 62 -5.72 -0.36 8.54
CA ASN A 62 -6.82 -0.03 9.44
C ASN A 62 -8.10 0.26 8.65
N ALA A 63 -8.01 1.07 7.60
CA ALA A 63 -9.14 1.40 6.75
C ALA A 63 -9.77 0.16 6.08
N VAL A 64 -8.93 -0.72 5.52
CA VAL A 64 -9.37 -1.97 4.89
C VAL A 64 -10.00 -2.92 5.90
N ASN A 65 -9.41 -3.09 7.09
CA ASN A 65 -9.95 -3.98 8.13
C ASN A 65 -11.30 -3.51 8.69
N GLN A 66 -11.57 -2.21 8.67
CA GLN A 66 -12.85 -1.63 9.09
C GLN A 66 -13.93 -1.69 7.99
N HIS A 67 -13.56 -2.06 6.75
CA HIS A 67 -14.47 -2.03 5.62
C HIS A 67 -15.30 -3.32 5.52
N ALA A 68 -16.59 -3.26 5.87
CA ALA A 68 -17.49 -4.42 5.92
C ALA A 68 -17.53 -5.23 4.61
N LEU A 69 -17.55 -4.56 3.45
CA LEU A 69 -17.52 -5.24 2.14
C LEU A 69 -16.22 -6.04 1.93
N PHE A 70 -15.08 -5.53 2.40
CA PHE A 70 -13.82 -6.25 2.29
C PHE A 70 -13.84 -7.52 3.12
N PHE A 71 -14.30 -7.42 4.37
CA PHE A 71 -14.40 -8.58 5.25
C PHE A 71 -15.34 -9.65 4.68
N ALA A 72 -16.51 -9.25 4.20
CA ALA A 72 -17.48 -10.17 3.59
C ALA A 72 -16.95 -10.84 2.30
N ALA A 73 -16.19 -10.10 1.49
CA ALA A 73 -15.68 -10.59 0.20
C ALA A 73 -14.43 -11.46 0.35
N ALA A 74 -13.54 -11.16 1.30
CA ALA A 74 -12.21 -11.78 1.39
C ALA A 74 -12.05 -12.77 2.55
N LEU A 75 -12.86 -12.65 3.62
CA LEU A 75 -12.73 -13.42 4.88
C LEU A 75 -11.26 -13.60 5.31
N PRO A 76 -10.50 -12.50 5.48
CA PRO A 76 -9.05 -12.54 5.52
C PRO A 76 -8.54 -13.19 6.81
N ARG A 77 -7.66 -14.18 6.66
CA ARG A 77 -6.87 -14.74 7.79
C ARG A 77 -5.62 -13.90 8.07
N THR A 78 -4.96 -13.44 7.01
CA THR A 78 -3.75 -12.61 7.06
C THR A 78 -3.78 -11.63 5.89
N LEU A 79 -3.22 -10.43 6.09
CA LEU A 79 -3.09 -9.42 5.05
C LEU A 79 -1.61 -9.18 4.75
N SER A 80 -1.27 -9.13 3.46
CA SER A 80 -0.01 -8.54 3.02
C SER A 80 -0.07 -7.03 3.21
N THR A 81 1.03 -6.42 3.66
CA THR A 81 1.09 -4.97 3.82
C THR A 81 1.14 -4.27 2.45
N PRO A 82 0.46 -3.12 2.28
CA PRO A 82 0.44 -2.41 1.01
C PRO A 82 1.82 -1.82 0.69
N LEU A 83 2.22 -1.82 -0.58
CA LEU A 83 3.45 -1.16 -1.04
C LEU A 83 3.06 0.14 -1.77
N PHE A 84 3.89 1.17 -1.67
CA PHE A 84 3.71 2.47 -2.34
C PHE A 84 4.89 2.77 -3.25
#